data_AF-X0WLI3-F1
#
_entry.id   AF-X0WLI3-F1
#
_cell.length_a   1.000
_cell.length_b   1.000
_cell.length_c   1.000
_cell.angle_alpha   90.00
_cell.angle_beta   90.00
_cell.angle_gamma   90.00
#
_symmetry.space_group_name_H-M   'P 1'
#
loop_
_entity.id
_entity.type
_entity.pdbx_description
1 polymer ?
#
loop_
_entity_poly.entity_id
_entity_poly.type
_entity_poly.pdbx_seq_one_letter_code
_entity_poly.pdbx_strand_id
1 'polypeptide(L)'
;EGPDELPGWHGAEVEVSEILAYKPELIHLERINKKDAPNLPHAPKYLSDKFSKPDGRMNVVFEGYEGITMPLSHADYIDIGFMGNPFRGTKKKGEIIFERVSSKCADFVKELKKLKVTIKNRKFTEAT
;
A
#
# COMPACT_ATOMS: atom_id res chain seq x y z
N GLU A 1 -2.26 -5.72 -19.99
CA GLU A 1 -1.69 -4.37 -19.80
C GLU A 1 -2.76 -3.39 -20.24
N GLY A 2 -3.10 -2.44 -19.38
CA GLY A 2 -4.12 -1.42 -19.58
C GLY A 2 -3.69 -0.16 -18.82
N PRO A 3 -4.45 0.94 -18.87
CA PRO A 3 -4.09 2.16 -18.14
C PRO A 3 -3.78 1.82 -16.67
N ASP A 4 -2.75 2.48 -16.15
CA ASP A 4 -2.34 2.36 -14.76
C ASP A 4 -3.41 3.04 -13.90
N GLU A 5 -4.27 2.23 -13.28
CA GLU A 5 -5.42 2.68 -12.50
C GLU A 5 -5.06 2.86 -11.02
N LEU A 6 -3.77 3.06 -10.69
CA LEU A 6 -3.30 3.00 -9.30
C LEU A 6 -2.14 3.95 -8.99
N PRO A 7 -2.31 4.74 -7.92
CA PRO A 7 -1.33 4.74 -6.85
C PRO A 7 -1.86 3.86 -5.72
N GLY A 8 -1.65 2.55 -5.89
CA GLY A 8 -2.05 1.50 -4.98
C GLY A 8 -1.32 1.61 -3.65
N TRP A 9 -2.10 1.81 -2.60
CA TRP A 9 -1.62 1.88 -1.22
C TRP A 9 -2.36 0.91 -0.29
N HIS A 10 -3.66 0.66 -0.52
CA HIS A 10 -4.43 -0.20 0.37
C HIS A 10 -5.70 -0.76 -0.30
N GLY A 11 -5.97 -2.05 -0.14
CA GLY A 11 -7.19 -2.75 -0.53
C GLY A 11 -7.43 -2.91 -2.03
N ALA A 12 -6.41 -2.76 -2.88
CA ALA A 12 -6.55 -2.77 -4.33
C ALA A 12 -5.94 -4.02 -4.99
N GLU A 13 -5.61 -3.93 -6.29
CA GLU A 13 -5.22 -5.05 -7.15
C GLU A 13 -4.20 -6.02 -6.53
N VAL A 14 -3.14 -5.52 -5.88
CA VAL A 14 -2.06 -6.34 -5.30
C VAL A 14 -2.57 -7.14 -4.10
N GLU A 15 -3.08 -6.47 -3.06
CA GLU A 15 -3.54 -7.13 -1.83
C GLU A 15 -4.73 -8.07 -2.12
N VAL A 16 -5.65 -7.67 -3.00
CA VAL A 16 -6.75 -8.56 -3.44
C VAL A 16 -6.19 -9.79 -4.16
N SER A 17 -5.19 -9.63 -5.04
CA SER A 17 -4.57 -10.77 -5.72
C SER A 17 -3.91 -11.75 -4.75
N GLU A 18 -3.20 -11.24 -3.74
CA GLU A 18 -2.54 -12.06 -2.71
C GLU A 18 -3.55 -12.86 -1.90
N ILE A 19 -4.64 -12.24 -1.43
CA ILE A 19 -5.68 -12.94 -0.69
C ILE A 19 -6.43 -13.93 -1.59
N LEU A 20 -6.69 -13.61 -2.86
CA LEU A 20 -7.27 -14.57 -3.82
C LEU A 20 -6.39 -15.81 -4.04
N ALA A 21 -5.08 -15.66 -3.92
CA ALA A 21 -4.14 -16.78 -4.00
C ALA A 21 -4.06 -17.60 -2.71
N TYR A 22 -4.12 -16.94 -1.55
CA TYR A 22 -3.98 -17.59 -0.25
C TYR A 22 -5.31 -18.13 0.32
N LYS A 23 -6.33 -17.29 0.38
CA LYS A 23 -7.60 -17.55 1.06
C LYS A 23 -8.77 -16.80 0.38
N PRO A 24 -9.19 -17.25 -0.82
CA PRO A 24 -10.14 -16.52 -1.67
C PRO A 24 -11.51 -16.28 -1.03
N GLU A 25 -11.92 -17.11 -0.07
CA GLU A 25 -13.20 -16.96 0.64
C GLU A 25 -13.29 -15.70 1.51
N LEU A 26 -12.17 -15.02 1.76
CA LEU A 26 -12.16 -13.73 2.48
C LEU A 26 -12.41 -12.52 1.57
N ILE A 27 -12.43 -12.72 0.25
CA ILE A 27 -12.65 -11.65 -0.72
C ILE A 27 -14.13 -11.56 -1.09
N HIS A 28 -14.72 -10.44 -0.71
CA HIS A 28 -16.13 -10.13 -0.90
C HIS A 28 -16.35 -8.92 -1.81
N LEU A 29 -15.92 -9.02 -3.08
CA LEU A 29 -16.03 -7.91 -4.04
C LEU A 29 -17.48 -7.54 -4.37
N GLU A 30 -18.43 -8.44 -4.14
CA GLU A 30 -19.87 -8.18 -4.28
C GLU A 30 -20.39 -7.10 -3.33
N ARG A 31 -19.64 -6.79 -2.26
CA ARG A 31 -19.98 -5.73 -1.30
C ARG A 31 -19.53 -4.34 -1.75
N ILE A 32 -18.73 -4.25 -2.81
CA ILE A 32 -18.18 -3.01 -3.35
C ILE A 32 -19.01 -2.59 -4.56
N ASN A 33 -19.48 -1.34 -4.57
CA ASN A 33 -20.13 -0.81 -5.77
C ASN A 33 -19.05 -0.53 -6.82
N LYS A 34 -19.19 -1.12 -8.02
CA LYS A 34 -18.21 -0.96 -9.11
C LYS A 34 -17.98 0.50 -9.50
N LYS A 35 -18.99 1.37 -9.31
CA LYS A 35 -18.87 2.81 -9.60
C LYS A 35 -17.86 3.52 -8.67
N ASP A 36 -17.59 2.94 -7.51
CA ASP A 36 -16.66 3.50 -6.53
C ASP A 36 -15.22 3.04 -6.81
N ALA A 37 -14.98 2.30 -7.90
CA ALA A 37 -13.66 1.87 -8.35
C ALA A 37 -13.29 2.49 -9.71
N PRO A 38 -12.05 2.97 -9.91
CA PRO A 38 -11.00 3.10 -8.89
C PRO A 38 -11.37 4.15 -7.84
N ASN A 39 -11.17 3.83 -6.57
CA ASN A 39 -11.34 4.81 -5.50
C ASN A 39 -10.04 5.60 -5.34
N LEU A 40 -10.05 6.87 -5.72
CA LEU A 40 -8.85 7.71 -5.74
C LEU A 40 -8.85 8.68 -4.55
N PRO A 41 -7.68 8.90 -3.92
CA PRO A 41 -7.52 9.94 -2.91
C PRO A 41 -7.93 11.32 -3.44
N HIS A 42 -8.44 12.16 -2.55
CA HIS A 42 -8.76 13.55 -2.83
C HIS A 42 -8.23 14.45 -1.72
N ALA A 43 -8.02 15.74 -2.00
CA ALA A 43 -7.69 16.67 -0.91
C ALA A 43 -8.86 16.72 0.11
N PRO A 44 -8.57 16.87 1.41
CA PRO A 44 -9.60 17.06 2.41
C PRO A 44 -10.55 18.21 2.08
N LYS A 45 -11.85 17.98 2.27
CA LYS A 45 -12.94 18.90 1.88
C LYS A 45 -12.87 20.28 2.56
N TYR A 46 -12.13 20.38 3.66
CA TYR A 46 -11.90 21.62 4.40
C TYR A 46 -10.68 22.43 3.91
N LEU A 47 -9.87 21.88 3.00
CA LEU A 47 -8.77 22.59 2.36
C LEU A 47 -9.26 23.30 1.09
N SER A 48 -8.54 24.34 0.68
CA SER A 48 -8.84 25.03 -0.58
C SER A 48 -8.43 24.20 -1.80
N ASP A 49 -8.87 24.65 -2.98
CA ASP A 49 -8.52 24.11 -4.30
C ASP A 49 -7.02 24.15 -4.63
N LYS A 50 -6.22 24.89 -3.85
CA LYS A 50 -4.75 24.91 -3.92
C LYS A 50 -4.10 23.60 -3.47
N PHE A 51 -4.84 22.75 -2.77
CA PHE A 51 -4.37 21.47 -2.27
C PHE A 51 -4.85 20.32 -3.16
N SER A 52 -3.97 19.34 -3.39
CA SER A 52 -4.34 18.06 -3.97
C SER A 52 -3.70 16.91 -3.19
N LYS A 53 -4.30 15.72 -3.31
CA LYS A 53 -3.83 14.49 -2.71
C LYS A 53 -3.87 13.38 -3.77
N PRO A 54 -2.77 13.13 -4.48
CA PRO A 54 -2.78 12.19 -5.60
C PRO A 54 -2.69 10.72 -5.17
N ASP A 55 -2.21 10.45 -3.95
CA ASP A 55 -1.95 9.10 -3.44
C ASP A 55 -2.22 9.01 -1.92
N GLY A 56 -1.96 7.85 -1.31
CA GLY A 56 -2.14 7.65 0.12
C GLY A 56 -1.06 8.24 1.03
N ARG A 57 0.03 8.82 0.50
CA ARG A 57 1.19 9.27 1.31
C ARG A 57 0.82 10.29 2.38
N MET A 58 1.66 10.50 3.39
CA MET A 58 1.35 11.49 4.44
C MET A 58 1.42 12.95 3.97
N ASN A 59 1.95 13.21 2.78
CA ASN A 59 2.08 14.54 2.22
C ASN A 59 0.85 14.98 1.42
N VAL A 60 0.57 16.28 1.47
CA VAL A 60 -0.32 16.98 0.54
C VAL A 60 0.51 17.69 -0.51
N VAL A 61 -0.08 17.91 -1.68
CA VAL A 61 0.48 18.76 -2.72
C VAL A 61 -0.14 20.14 -2.55
N PHE A 62 0.68 21.18 -2.35
CA PHE A 62 0.24 22.56 -2.24
C PHE A 62 0.81 23.36 -3.41
N GLU A 63 -0.05 23.88 -4.30
CA GLU A 63 0.35 24.63 -5.50
C GLU A 63 1.43 23.89 -6.35
N GLY A 64 1.32 22.57 -6.45
CA GLY A 64 2.27 21.71 -7.18
C GLY A 64 3.51 21.29 -6.39
N TYR A 65 3.68 21.74 -5.14
CA TYR A 65 4.78 21.34 -4.29
C TYR A 65 4.43 20.14 -3.39
N GLU A 66 5.17 19.04 -3.53
CA GLU A 66 4.99 17.79 -2.79
C GLU A 66 6.05 17.66 -1.66
N GLY A 67 5.95 18.52 -0.63
CA GLY A 67 6.89 18.50 0.50
C GLY A 67 6.27 18.76 1.88
N ILE A 68 4.97 19.00 1.94
CA ILE A 68 4.27 19.36 3.18
C ILE A 68 3.56 18.13 3.71
N THR A 69 3.95 17.67 4.89
CA THR A 69 3.26 16.58 5.61
C THR A 69 2.16 17.14 6.48
N MET A 70 0.97 16.55 6.40
CA MET A 70 -0.15 16.86 7.27
C MET A 70 -0.63 15.57 7.96
N PRO A 71 -0.93 15.60 9.26
CA PRO A 71 -1.47 14.44 9.96
C PRO A 71 -2.94 14.24 9.58
N LEU A 72 -3.18 13.65 8.40
CA LEU A 72 -4.51 13.36 7.90
C LEU A 72 -4.98 11.98 8.36
N SER A 73 -6.25 11.88 8.74
CA SER A 73 -6.96 10.60 8.84
C SER A 73 -7.29 10.08 7.44
N HIS A 74 -7.42 8.77 7.27
CA HIS A 74 -7.89 8.20 6.00
C HIS A 74 -9.25 8.79 5.60
N ALA A 75 -10.16 8.98 6.56
CA ALA A 75 -11.47 9.57 6.30
C ALA A 75 -11.43 11.01 5.77
N ASP A 76 -10.29 11.70 5.88
CA ASP A 76 -10.14 13.06 5.35
C ASP A 76 -9.94 13.06 3.82
N TYR A 77 -9.36 12.00 3.25
CA TYR A 77 -8.93 11.97 1.85
C TYR A 77 -9.37 10.73 1.07
N ILE A 78 -10.08 9.79 1.71
CA ILE A 78 -10.70 8.65 1.04
C ILE A 78 -12.11 8.41 1.59
N ASP A 79 -13.10 8.31 0.71
CA ASP A 79 -14.50 8.11 1.12
C ASP A 79 -14.80 6.65 1.50
N ILE A 80 -13.99 5.69 1.02
CA ILE A 80 -14.14 4.25 1.26
C ILE A 80 -12.78 3.67 1.65
N GLY A 81 -12.75 2.67 2.53
CA GLY A 81 -11.53 2.13 3.15
C GLY A 81 -10.51 1.45 2.22
N PHE A 82 -10.64 1.52 0.90
CA PHE A 82 -9.63 1.06 -0.06
C PHE A 82 -9.24 2.19 -1.03
N MET A 83 -8.03 2.16 -1.56
CA MET A 83 -7.47 3.11 -2.53
C MET A 83 -7.02 2.36 -3.77
N GLY A 84 -7.74 2.53 -4.88
CA GLY A 84 -7.45 1.90 -6.16
C GLY A 84 -8.56 1.05 -6.76
N ASN A 85 -8.22 0.17 -7.70
CA ASN A 85 -9.17 -0.78 -8.29
C ASN A 85 -8.97 -2.22 -7.77
N PRO A 86 -9.88 -2.76 -6.93
CA PRO A 86 -9.80 -4.14 -6.45
C PRO A 86 -10.24 -5.18 -7.49
N PHE A 87 -11.06 -4.82 -8.48
CA PHE A 87 -11.65 -5.75 -9.46
C PHE A 87 -10.65 -6.29 -10.49
N ARG A 88 -9.43 -5.75 -10.53
CA ARG A 88 -8.34 -6.21 -11.39
C ARG A 88 -7.50 -7.32 -10.73
N GLY A 89 -7.73 -7.58 -9.45
CA GLY A 89 -7.01 -8.63 -8.72
C GLY A 89 -7.36 -10.02 -9.25
N THR A 90 -6.37 -10.90 -9.35
CA THR A 90 -6.60 -12.29 -9.75
C THR A 90 -5.72 -13.24 -8.94
N LYS A 91 -6.19 -14.47 -8.75
CA LYS A 91 -5.40 -15.54 -8.12
C LYS A 91 -4.04 -15.71 -8.78
N LYS A 92 -3.99 -15.70 -10.12
CA LYS A 92 -2.73 -15.88 -10.86
C LYS A 92 -1.71 -14.76 -10.59
N LYS A 93 -2.19 -13.51 -10.49
CA LYS A 93 -1.32 -12.39 -10.11
C LYS A 93 -0.77 -12.58 -8.70
N GLY A 94 -1.58 -13.04 -7.75
CA GLY A 94 -1.17 -13.32 -6.37
C GLY A 94 -0.11 -14.40 -6.28
N GLU A 95 -0.26 -15.51 -7.01
CA GLU A 95 0.75 -16.56 -7.10
C GLU A 95 2.10 -16.03 -7.63
N ILE A 96 2.06 -15.17 -8.66
CA ILE A 96 3.27 -14.53 -9.21
C ILE A 96 3.89 -13.59 -8.18
N ILE A 97 3.09 -12.82 -7.44
CA ILE A 97 3.56 -11.93 -6.39
C ILE A 97 4.24 -12.73 -5.28
N PHE A 98 3.60 -13.79 -4.77
CA PHE A 98 4.19 -14.65 -3.74
C PHE A 98 5.51 -15.26 -4.18
N GLU A 99 5.58 -15.82 -5.39
CA GLU A 99 6.82 -16.40 -5.91
C GLU A 99 7.95 -15.35 -5.98
N ARG A 100 7.65 -14.16 -6.54
CA ARG A 100 8.65 -13.10 -6.69
C ARG A 100 9.13 -12.55 -5.35
N VAL A 101 8.20 -12.22 -4.45
CA VAL A 101 8.52 -11.62 -3.15
C VAL A 101 9.24 -12.63 -2.27
N SER A 102 8.73 -13.86 -2.16
CA SER A 102 9.35 -14.89 -1.31
C SER A 102 10.76 -15.26 -1.78
N SER A 103 10.97 -15.42 -3.10
CA SER A 103 12.29 -15.66 -3.68
C SER A 103 13.26 -14.52 -3.37
N LYS A 104 12.84 -13.26 -3.53
CA LYS A 104 13.68 -12.10 -3.23
C LYS A 104 13.99 -11.95 -1.74
N CYS A 105 13.02 -12.20 -0.86
CA CYS A 105 13.26 -12.22 0.59
C CYS A 105 14.26 -13.32 0.97
N ALA A 106 14.15 -14.51 0.39
CA ALA A 106 15.08 -15.60 0.65
C ALA A 106 16.51 -15.25 0.22
N ASP A 107 16.68 -14.65 -0.97
CA ASP A 107 17.97 -14.20 -1.46
C ASP A 107 18.56 -13.06 -0.62
N PHE A 108 17.74 -12.11 -0.20
CA PHE A 108 18.14 -11.05 0.73
C PHE A 108 18.67 -11.61 2.06
N VAL A 109 17.97 -12.58 2.65
CA VAL A 109 18.41 -13.23 3.89
C VAL A 109 19.73 -14.01 3.68
N LYS A 110 19.90 -14.69 2.54
CA LYS A 110 21.17 -15.36 2.21
C LYS A 110 22.33 -14.36 2.13
N GLU A 111 22.10 -13.18 1.59
CA GLU A 111 23.12 -12.14 1.51
C GLU A 111 23.46 -11.57 2.88
N LEU A 112 22.45 -11.24 3.70
CA LEU A 112 22.66 -10.75 5.07
C LEU A 112 23.45 -11.73 5.94
N LYS A 113 23.25 -13.04 5.77
CA LYS A 113 24.00 -14.07 6.51
C LYS A 113 25.51 -14.05 6.26
N LYS A 114 25.99 -13.40 5.20
CA LYS A 114 27.42 -13.24 4.91
C LYS A 114 28.07 -12.13 5.72
N LEU A 115 27.29 -11.21 6.28
CA LEU A 115 27.80 -10.11 7.09
C LEU A 115 28.40 -10.63 8.38
N LYS A 116 29.68 -10.33 8.61
CA LYS A 116 30.35 -10.65 9.88
C LYS A 116 29.93 -9.62 10.93
N VAL A 117 29.07 -10.02 11.86
CA VAL A 117 28.67 -9.20 12.99
C VAL A 117 29.43 -9.62 14.24
N THR A 118 30.30 -8.74 14.74
CA THR A 118 30.97 -8.93 16.03
C THR A 118 30.11 -8.30 17.13
N ILE A 119 29.48 -9.13 17.95
CA ILE A 119 28.66 -8.65 19.05
C ILE A 119 29.56 -8.26 20.22
N LYS A 120 29.68 -6.95 20.48
CA LYS A 120 30.53 -6.41 21.57
C LYS A 120 29.83 -6.38 22.93
N ASN A 121 28.50 -6.30 22.95
CA ASN A 121 27.69 -6.33 24.16
C ASN A 121 26.36 -7.01 23.87
N ARG A 122 26.01 -8.05 24.64
CA ARG A 122 24.72 -8.77 24.56
C ARG A 122 23.79 -8.41 25.72
N LYS A 123 24.28 -7.66 26.70
CA LYS A 123 23.49 -7.27 27.87
C LYS A 123 22.47 -6.23 27.44
N PHE A 124 21.20 -6.52 27.65
CA PHE A 124 20.15 -5.50 27.59
C PHE A 124 20.36 -4.59 28.80
N THR A 125 20.79 -3.35 28.56
CA THR A 125 20.88 -2.31 29.57
C THR A 125 19.66 -1.43 29.41
N GLU A 126 18.92 -1.20 30.50
CA GLU A 126 17.88 -0.18 30.50
C GLU A 126 18.51 1.15 30.08
N ALA A 127 17.85 1.85 29.16
CA ALA A 127 18.26 3.19 28.78
C ALA A 127 18.02 4.10 30.00
N THR A 128 19.10 4.45 30.70
CA THR A 128 19.12 5.52 31.71
C THR A 128 18.99 6.88 31.06
#